data_AF-A0A1X7V1L8-F1
#
_entry.id   AF-A0A1X7V1L8-F1
#
_cell.length_a   1.000
_cell.length_b   1.000
_cell.length_c   1.000
_cell.angle_alpha   90.00
_cell.angle_beta   90.00
_cell.angle_gamma   90.00
#
_symmetry.space_group_name_H-M   'P 1'
#
loop_
_entity.id
_entity.type
_entity.pdbx_description
1 polymer ?
#
loop_
_entity_poly.entity_id
_entity_poly.type
_entity_poly.pdbx_seq_one_letter_code
_entity_poly.pdbx_strand_id
1 'polypeptide(L)' 'MTLLKMASLSVEAGIKTCIERLGFSEVKKEQEEAMIKFVTERDVFLCLPTGFGKSLCYYSIPILFDVRAGRSSPGHQ' A
#
# COMPACT_ATOMS: atom_id res chain seq x y z
N MET A 1 -7.13 5.66 -31.69
CA MET A 1 -7.34 6.06 -30.28
C MET A 1 -6.59 5.06 -29.41
N THR A 2 -5.32 5.36 -29.15
CA THR A 2 -4.41 4.46 -28.43
C THR A 2 -4.82 4.42 -26.96
N LEU A 3 -5.41 3.31 -26.54
CA LEU A 3 -5.71 3.02 -25.15
C LEU A 3 -4.37 2.91 -24.41
N LEU A 4 -3.95 3.97 -23.74
CA LEU A 4 -2.78 3.98 -22.85
C LEU A 4 -3.04 2.97 -21.74
N LYS A 5 -2.55 1.75 -21.92
CA LYS A 5 -2.42 0.75 -20.86
C LYS A 5 -1.30 1.24 -19.96
N MET A 6 -1.61 2.19 -19.06
CA MET A 6 -0.67 2.61 -18.03
C MET A 6 -0.26 1.35 -17.27
N ALA A 7 1.02 1.02 -17.30
CA ALA A 7 1.54 -0.09 -16.51
C ALA A 7 1.21 0.19 -15.04
N SER A 8 0.30 -0.59 -14.47
CA SER A 8 0.07 -0.59 -13.01
C SER A 8 1.42 -0.82 -12.34
N LEU A 9 1.78 0.03 -11.38
CA LEU A 9 2.90 -0.23 -10.49
C LEU A 9 2.73 -1.63 -9.84
N SER A 10 3.84 -2.32 -9.60
CA SER A 10 3.81 -3.56 -8.80
C SER A 10 3.30 -3.26 -7.39
N VAL A 11 2.84 -4.28 -6.65
CA VAL A 11 2.29 -4.05 -5.30
C VAL A 11 3.38 -3.55 -4.38
N GLU A 12 4.56 -4.15 -4.49
CA GLU A 12 5.78 -3.86 -3.74
C GLU A 12 6.26 -2.42 -4.00
N ALA A 13 6.32 -2.01 -5.28
CA ALA A 13 6.69 -0.65 -5.64
C ALA A 13 5.68 0.36 -5.09
N GLY A 14 4.38 0.04 -5.15
CA GLY A 14 3.33 0.87 -4.56
C GLY A 14 3.44 0.98 -3.04
N ILE A 15 3.73 -0.13 -2.35
CA ILE A 15 3.94 -0.17 -0.89
C ILE A 15 5.11 0.74 -0.52
N LYS A 16 6.23 0.63 -1.23
CA LYS A 16 7.41 1.47 -1.01
C LYS A 16 7.07 2.96 -1.12
N THR A 17 6.43 3.37 -2.20
CA THR A 17 5.99 4.77 -2.37
C THR A 17 5.00 5.21 -1.28
N CYS A 18 4.10 4.32 -0.86
CA CYS A 18 3.12 4.62 0.17
C CYS A 18 3.77 4.88 1.53
N ILE A 19 4.70 4.02 1.95
CA ILE A 19 5.35 4.14 3.26
C ILE A 19 6.27 5.37 3.32
N GLU A 20 6.94 5.70 2.22
CA GLU A 20 7.75 6.91 2.09
C GLU A 20 6.88 8.17 2.27
N ARG A 21 5.68 8.20 1.67
CA ARG A 21 4.70 9.30 1.87
C ARG A 21 4.20 9.42 3.32
N LEU A 22 4.19 8.31 4.05
CA LEU A 22 3.78 8.27 5.46
C LEU A 22 4.95 8.52 6.43
N GLY A 23 6.16 8.78 5.91
CA GLY A 23 7.34 9.08 6.74
C GLY A 23 8.08 7.85 7.28
N PHE A 24 7.86 6.67 6.69
CA PHE A 24 8.56 5.43 7.03
C PHE A 24 9.60 5.07 5.96
N SER A 25 10.75 4.56 6.39
CA SER A 25 11.82 4.10 5.49
C SER A 25 11.69 2.65 5.07
N GLU A 26 10.99 1.83 5.87
CA GLU A 26 10.85 0.39 5.66
C GLU A 26 9.53 -0.14 6.24
N VAL A 27 9.15 -1.34 5.79
CA VAL A 27 8.07 -2.14 6.35
C VAL A 27 8.61 -3.47 6.82
N LYS A 28 8.03 -4.00 7.90
CA LYS A 28 8.35 -5.35 8.35
C LYS A 28 7.78 -6.36 7.37
N LYS A 29 8.42 -7.52 7.28
CA LYS A 29 8.02 -8.62 6.39
C LYS A 29 6.54 -8.99 6.54
N GLU A 30 6.06 -9.13 7.77
CA GLU A 30 4.66 -9.50 8.04
C GLU A 30 3.68 -8.39 7.65
N GLN A 31 4.11 -7.13 7.71
CA GLN A 31 3.28 -5.99 7.27
C GLN A 31 3.19 -5.96 5.74
N GLU A 32 4.32 -6.16 5.05
CA GLU A 32 4.39 -6.23 3.60
C GLU A 32 3.54 -7.40 3.06
N GLU A 33 3.71 -8.59 3.62
CA GLU A 33 2.91 -9.77 3.26
C GLU A 33 1.41 -9.52 3.45
N ALA A 34 1.01 -8.87 4.54
CA ALA A 34 -0.39 -8.55 4.80
C ALA A 34 -0.96 -7.57 3.76
N MET A 35 -0.20 -6.53 3.40
CA MET A 35 -0.62 -5.56 2.39
C MET A 35 -0.67 -6.17 0.98
N ILE A 36 0.31 -7.01 0.63
CA ILE A 36 0.32 -7.74 -0.65
C ILE A 36 -0.91 -8.64 -0.74
N LYS A 37 -1.13 -9.51 0.26
CA LYS A 37 -2.30 -10.40 0.30
C LYS A 37 -3.60 -9.63 0.22
N PHE A 38 -3.71 -8.49 0.91
CA PHE A 38 -4.94 -7.69 0.87
C PHE A 38 -5.22 -7.11 -0.53
N VAL A 39 -4.18 -6.69 -1.25
CA VAL A 39 -4.33 -6.14 -2.61
C VAL A 39 -4.57 -7.22 -3.65
N THR A 40 -4.00 -8.42 -3.46
CA THR A 40 -4.06 -9.51 -4.46
C THR A 40 -5.18 -10.52 -4.21
N GLU A 41 -5.66 -10.66 -2.98
CA GLU A 41 -6.71 -11.61 -2.58
C GLU A 41 -8.01 -10.87 -2.19
N ARG A 42 -8.91 -11.52 -1.43
CA ARG A 42 -10.17 -10.92 -0.98
C ARG A 42 -10.08 -10.30 0.41
N ASP A 43 -9.74 -11.10 1.43
CA ASP A 43 -9.78 -10.70 2.83
C ASP A 43 -8.55 -11.23 3.57
N VAL A 44 -7.98 -10.42 4.47
CA VAL A 44 -6.81 -10.78 5.27
C VAL A 44 -7.11 -10.64 6.76
N PHE A 45 -6.95 -11.72 7.52
CA PHE A 45 -6.95 -11.67 8.98
C PHE A 45 -5.53 -11.46 9.50
N LEU A 46 -5.24 -10.25 10.02
CA LEU A 46 -3.93 -9.87 10.52
C LEU A 46 -3.84 -9.96 12.05
N CYS A 47 -3.20 -11.01 12.57
CA CYS A 47 -2.99 -11.20 14.00
C CYS A 47 -1.52 -10.95 14.38
N LEU A 48 -1.20 -9.71 14.77
CA LEU A 48 0.13 -9.31 15.23
C LEU A 48 0.05 -8.64 16.62
N PRO A 49 1.12 -8.67 17.43
CA PRO A 49 1.14 -8.03 18.75
C PRO A 49 0.82 -6.53 18.73
N THR A 50 0.42 -5.97 19.88
CA THR A 50 0.33 -4.52 20.08
C THR A 50 1.68 -3.85 19.85
N GLY A 51 1.70 -2.64 19.29
CA GLY A 51 2.95 -1.95 18.95
C GLY A 51 3.67 -2.48 17.71
N PHE A 52 3.22 -3.59 17.11
CA PHE A 52 3.89 -4.15 15.92
C PHE A 52 3.77 -3.25 14.68
N GLY A 53 2.79 -2.34 14.65
CA GLY A 53 2.55 -1.43 13.53
C GLY A 53 1.42 -1.90 12.59
N LYS A 54 0.41 -2.62 13.11
CA LYS A 54 -0.79 -2.99 12.33
C LYS A 54 -1.48 -1.77 11.68
N SER A 55 -1.40 -0.61 12.35
CA SER A 55 -1.92 0.66 11.84
C SER A 55 -1.34 1.09 10.52
N LEU A 56 -0.06 0.83 10.30
CA LEU A 56 0.57 1.13 9.03
C LEU A 56 -0.06 0.30 7.90
N CYS A 57 -0.39 -0.97 8.13
CA CYS A 57 -0.99 -1.83 7.11
C CYS A 57 -2.33 -1.27 6.59
N TYR A 58 -3.30 -1.02 7.49
CA TYR A 58 -4.64 -0.59 7.06
C TYR A 58 -4.69 0.88 6.64
N TYR A 59 -3.87 1.76 7.24
CA TYR A 59 -3.81 3.17 6.85
C TYR A 59 -3.16 3.37 5.48
N SER A 60 -2.23 2.49 5.10
CA SER A 60 -1.57 2.52 3.78
C SER A 60 -2.49 2.10 2.64
N ILE A 61 -3.54 1.31 2.89
CA ILE A 61 -4.36 0.70 1.83
C ILE A 61 -4.97 1.73 0.86
N PRO A 62 -5.67 2.80 1.30
CA PRO A 62 -6.25 3.76 0.36
C PRO A 62 -5.19 4.44 -0.50
N ILE A 63 -4.07 4.83 0.10
CA ILE A 63 -2.94 5.48 -0.58
C ILE A 63 -2.31 4.51 -1.59
N LEU A 64 -2.17 3.24 -1.23
CA LEU A 64 -1.63 2.19 -2.10
C LEU A 64 -2.49 1.98 -3.35
N PHE A 65 -3.82 2.01 -3.22
CA PHE A 65 -4.72 1.96 -4.38
C PHE A 65 -4.58 3.19 -5.27
N ASP A 66 -4.50 4.39 -4.69
CA ASP A 66 -4.31 5.62 -5.45
C ASP A 66 -2.97 5.63 -6.20
N VAL A 67 -1.88 5.28 -5.52
CA VAL A 67 -0.54 5.15 -6.12
C VAL A 67 -0.55 4.18 -7.30
N ARG A 68 -1.12 2.98 -7.12
CA ARG A 68 -1.19 1.98 -8.19
C ARG A 68 -2.06 2.41 -9.37
N ALA A 69 -3.10 3.20 -9.12
CA ALA A 69 -3.97 3.76 -10.15
C ALA A 69 -3.40 5.03 -10.81
N GLY A 70 -2.22 5.51 -10.40
CA GLY A 70 -1.66 6.77 -10.87
C GLY A 70 -2.47 8.00 -10.44
N ARG A 71 -3.25 7.88 -9.36
CA ARG A 71 -4.05 8.96 -8.79
C ARG A 71 -3.22 9.71 -7.76
N SER A 72 -3.27 11.03 -7.83
CA SER A 72 -2.83 11.91 -6.75
C SER A 72 -4.06 12.17 -5.89
N SER A 73 -4.16 11.55 -4.71
CA SER A 73 -5.13 12.01 -3.71
C SER A 73 -4.82 13.50 -3.44
N PRO A 74 -5.81 14.40 -3.33
CA PRO A 74 -5.55 15.76 -2.90
C PRO A 74 -4.90 15.66 -1.52
N GLY A 75 -3.59 15.93 -1.46
CA GLY A 75 -2.90 15.98 -0.18
C GLY A 75 -3.57 17.05 0.67
N HIS A 76 -3.91 16.71 1.92
CA HIS A 76 -4.07 17.74 2.93
C HIS A 76 -2.70 18.38 3.10
N GLN A 77 -2.50 19.54 2.45
CA GLN A 77 -1.47 20.50 2.83
C GLN A 77 -1.81 21.07 4.20
#